data_AF-A0A3D2U2Z0-F1
#
_entry.id   AF-A0A3D2U2Z0-F1
#
_cell.length_a   1.000
_cell.length_b   1.000
_cell.length_c   1.000
_cell.angle_alpha   90.00
_cell.angle_beta   90.00
_cell.angle_gamma   90.00
#
_symmetry.space_group_name_H-M   'P 1'
#
loop_
_entity.id
_entity.type
_entity.pdbx_description
1 polymer ?
#
loop_
_entity_poly.entity_id
_entity_poly.type
_entity_poly.pdbx_seq_one_letter_code
_entity_poly.pdbx_strand_id
1 'polypeptide(L)'
;MNTETRNTLCFAAAAVVCTALAIAVNTGGVPAGQQDKNLGKPFYPDFDAVNDARELEVIVFTKGQSQPSKFRVVQDPTTRRYVIPTHHNYEADAKDRLAKTAASLNGIKRAYREPRNNLGTDSYHEKYGVQDPTEATSFSEGLGNRVTIRDGEGTALVDYI
;
A
#
# COMPACT_ATOMS: atom_id res chain seq x y z
N MET A 1 -52.12 39.04 24.22
CA MET A 1 -51.05 38.02 24.31
C MET A 1 -49.99 38.53 25.26
N ASN A 2 -49.69 37.78 26.32
CA ASN A 2 -48.74 38.21 27.34
C ASN A 2 -47.31 38.10 26.80
N THR A 3 -46.41 38.95 27.29
CA THR A 3 -45.01 39.02 26.84
C THR A 3 -44.28 37.69 26.99
N GLU A 4 -44.60 36.93 28.03
CA GLU A 4 -44.06 35.57 28.27
C GLU A 4 -44.54 34.55 27.23
N THR A 5 -45.80 34.61 26.81
CA THR A 5 -46.35 33.72 25.77
C THR A 5 -45.71 34.01 24.41
N ARG A 6 -45.41 35.28 24.13
CA ARG A 6 -44.70 35.69 22.89
C ARG A 6 -43.26 35.18 22.87
N ASN A 7 -42.53 35.33 23.97
CA ASN A 7 -41.14 34.87 24.05
C ASN A 7 -41.04 33.35 23.92
N THR A 8 -41.94 32.62 24.60
CA THR A 8 -42.00 31.15 24.51
C THR A 8 -42.23 30.69 23.06
N LEU A 9 -43.13 31.36 22.34
CA LEU A 9 -43.44 31.03 20.95
C LEU A 9 -42.28 31.34 19.99
N CYS A 10 -41.54 32.42 20.24
CA CYS A 10 -40.33 32.75 19.49
C CYS A 10 -39.22 31.71 19.69
N PHE A 11 -38.99 31.23 20.92
CA PHE A 11 -37.99 30.19 21.18
C PHE A 11 -38.39 28.85 20.57
N ALA A 12 -39.67 28.49 20.62
CA ALA A 12 -40.18 27.28 19.96
C ALA A 12 -39.96 27.33 18.43
N ALA A 13 -40.25 28.48 17.81
CA ALA A 13 -40.01 28.68 16.38
C ALA A 13 -38.51 28.59 16.04
N ALA A 14 -37.65 29.23 16.83
CA ALA A 14 -36.20 29.16 16.65
C ALA A 14 -35.67 27.72 16.78
N ALA A 15 -36.16 26.95 17.76
CA ALA A 15 -35.78 25.55 17.95
C ALA A 15 -36.16 24.68 16.74
N VAL A 16 -37.34 24.89 16.15
CA VAL A 16 -37.77 24.18 14.94
C VAL A 16 -36.85 24.54 13.75
N VAL A 17 -36.54 25.82 13.56
CA VAL A 17 -35.64 26.28 12.48
C VAL A 17 -34.23 25.70 12.66
N CYS A 18 -33.68 25.75 13.87
CA CYS A 18 -32.36 25.17 14.15
C CYS A 18 -32.34 23.65 13.95
N THR A 19 -33.40 22.94 14.32
CA THR A 19 -33.52 21.49 14.11
C THR A 19 -33.62 21.16 12.62
N ALA A 20 -34.42 21.91 11.86
CA ALA A 20 -34.55 21.73 10.42
C ALA A 20 -33.22 22.00 9.69
N LEU A 21 -32.51 23.06 10.08
CA LEU A 21 -31.17 23.36 9.57
C LEU A 21 -30.18 22.26 9.94
N ALA A 22 -30.18 21.79 11.20
CA ALA A 22 -29.32 20.69 11.64
C ALA A 22 -29.56 19.42 10.81
N ILE A 23 -30.82 19.07 10.51
CA ILE A 23 -31.16 17.93 9.65
C ILE A 23 -30.69 18.18 8.21
N ALA A 24 -30.88 19.39 7.68
CA ALA A 24 -30.50 19.73 6.31
C ALA A 24 -28.97 19.76 6.10
N VAL A 25 -28.21 20.17 7.11
CA VAL A 25 -26.73 20.19 7.08
C VAL A 25 -26.10 18.93 7.67
N ASN A 26 -26.89 18.02 8.25
CA ASN A 26 -26.44 16.70 8.64
C ASN A 26 -26.24 15.85 7.38
N THR A 27 -25.21 16.20 6.63
CA THR A 27 -24.54 15.30 5.70
C THR A 27 -23.91 14.25 6.58
N GLY A 28 -24.69 13.21 6.91
CA GLY A 28 -24.29 12.08 7.75
C GLY A 28 -23.05 11.43 7.15
N GLY A 29 -21.89 12.00 7.47
CA GLY A 29 -20.57 11.66 6.98
C GLY A 29 -20.12 10.37 7.62
N VAL A 30 -20.93 9.32 7.49
CA VAL A 30 -20.38 8.00 7.32
C VAL A 30 -19.90 8.04 5.87
N PRO A 31 -18.58 8.11 5.60
CA PRO A 31 -18.13 7.86 4.24
C PRO A 31 -18.77 6.53 3.88
N ALA A 32 -19.64 6.52 2.88
CA ALA A 32 -20.21 5.29 2.36
C ALA A 32 -19.03 4.35 2.24
N GLY A 33 -19.01 3.31 3.06
CA GLY A 33 -17.90 2.39 3.13
C GLY A 33 -17.73 1.88 1.72
N GLN A 34 -16.78 2.48 1.00
CA GLN A 34 -16.39 2.02 -0.31
C GLN A 34 -15.66 0.75 0.01
N GLN A 35 -16.44 -0.32 0.23
CA GLN A 35 -15.94 -1.67 0.22
C GLN A 35 -15.21 -1.77 -1.09
N ASP A 36 -13.88 -1.76 -0.99
CA ASP A 36 -13.04 -1.85 -2.17
C ASP A 36 -13.47 -3.14 -2.87
N LYS A 37 -13.94 -2.98 -4.11
CA LYS A 37 -14.43 -4.08 -4.96
C LYS A 37 -13.37 -5.16 -5.19
N ASN A 38 -12.12 -4.89 -4.81
CA ASN A 38 -11.00 -5.79 -4.89
C ASN A 38 -10.69 -6.51 -3.58
N LEU A 39 -11.39 -6.22 -2.47
CA LEU A 39 -11.28 -7.00 -1.24
C LEU A 39 -11.59 -8.48 -1.52
N GLY A 40 -10.77 -9.36 -0.95
CA GLY A 40 -10.81 -10.80 -1.20
C GLY A 40 -10.25 -11.25 -2.56
N LYS A 41 -9.96 -10.32 -3.49
CA LYS A 41 -9.34 -10.66 -4.79
C LYS A 41 -7.81 -10.71 -4.67
N PRO A 42 -7.13 -11.60 -5.42
CA PRO A 42 -5.68 -11.66 -5.48
C PRO A 42 -5.05 -10.32 -5.92
N PHE A 43 -3.94 -9.93 -5.33
CA PHE A 43 -3.18 -8.74 -5.74
C PHE A 43 -2.70 -8.85 -7.19
N TYR A 44 -2.13 -10.01 -7.52
CA TYR A 44 -1.56 -10.37 -8.82
C TYR A 44 -2.27 -11.62 -9.35
N PRO A 45 -3.42 -11.49 -10.04
CA PRO A 45 -4.23 -12.63 -10.46
C PRO A 45 -3.56 -13.47 -11.57
N ASP A 46 -2.72 -12.84 -12.40
CA ASP A 46 -2.07 -13.48 -13.54
C ASP A 46 -0.66 -14.00 -13.22
N PHE A 47 -0.19 -13.84 -11.98
CA PHE A 47 1.17 -14.21 -11.58
C PHE A 47 1.26 -15.71 -11.23
N ASP A 48 2.04 -16.46 -12.01
CA ASP A 48 2.42 -17.83 -11.66
C ASP A 48 3.88 -17.89 -11.19
N ALA A 49 4.05 -18.02 -9.87
CA ALA A 49 5.36 -18.10 -9.22
C ALA A 49 6.29 -19.19 -9.74
N VAL A 50 5.76 -20.30 -10.25
CA VAL A 50 6.59 -21.43 -10.71
C VAL A 50 7.17 -21.16 -12.10
N ASN A 51 6.35 -20.59 -12.98
CA ASN A 51 6.68 -20.47 -14.39
C ASN A 51 7.35 -19.14 -14.73
N ASP A 52 6.96 -18.05 -14.07
CA ASP A 52 7.26 -16.72 -14.57
C ASP A 52 8.44 -16.05 -13.85
N ALA A 53 8.68 -16.38 -12.58
CA ALA A 53 9.70 -15.72 -11.77
C ALA A 53 11.13 -16.03 -12.26
N ARG A 54 11.87 -15.01 -12.68
CA ARG A 54 13.27 -15.11 -13.15
C ARG A 54 14.22 -14.15 -12.46
N GLU A 55 13.68 -13.09 -11.87
CA GLU A 55 14.46 -12.09 -11.14
C GLU A 55 13.76 -11.71 -9.84
N LEU A 56 14.57 -11.50 -8.80
CA LEU A 56 14.17 -10.96 -7.50
C LEU A 56 14.99 -9.70 -7.20
N GLU A 57 14.29 -8.63 -6.84
CA GLU A 57 14.87 -7.41 -6.30
C GLU A 57 14.26 -7.12 -4.94
N VAL A 58 15.11 -6.76 -3.98
CA VAL A 58 14.73 -6.37 -2.63
C VAL A 58 15.40 -5.04 -2.31
N ILE A 59 14.60 -4.06 -1.91
CA ILE A 59 15.07 -2.74 -1.49
C ILE A 59 14.71 -2.54 -0.02
N VAL A 60 15.72 -2.30 0.79
CA VAL A 60 15.60 -2.11 2.24
C VAL A 60 16.34 -0.85 2.64
N PHE A 61 15.72 -0.04 3.48
CA PHE A 61 16.40 1.09 4.10
C PHE A 61 16.73 0.77 5.56
N THR A 62 18.01 0.89 5.93
CA THR A 62 18.46 0.70 7.32
C THR A 62 18.75 2.06 7.95
N LYS A 63 18.21 2.31 9.14
CA LYS A 63 18.46 3.56 9.88
C LYS A 63 19.96 3.81 10.03
N GLY A 64 20.38 5.03 9.70
CA GLY A 64 21.79 5.44 9.72
C GLY A 64 22.51 5.29 8.38
N GLN A 65 21.90 4.69 7.36
CA GLN A 65 22.39 4.78 5.99
C GLN A 65 21.87 6.04 5.29
N SER A 66 22.67 6.59 4.36
CA SER A 66 22.27 7.75 3.56
C SER A 66 21.42 7.37 2.34
N GLN A 67 21.46 6.10 1.93
CA GLN A 67 20.75 5.57 0.76
C GLN A 67 20.21 4.15 1.04
N PRO A 68 19.19 3.71 0.32
CA PRO A 68 18.64 2.37 0.46
C PRO A 68 19.59 1.30 -0.07
N SER A 69 19.62 0.15 0.60
CA SER A 69 20.33 -1.04 0.13
C SER A 69 19.47 -1.77 -0.91
N LYS A 70 20.01 -1.95 -2.12
CA LYS A 70 19.36 -2.66 -3.23
C LYS A 70 20.08 -4.00 -3.46
N PHE A 71 19.35 -5.09 -3.35
CA PHE A 71 19.84 -6.44 -3.64
C PHE A 71 19.04 -7.04 -4.80
N ARG A 72 19.75 -7.53 -5.83
CA ARG A 72 19.13 -8.04 -7.05
C ARG A 72 19.78 -9.35 -7.46
N VAL A 73 18.95 -10.33 -7.80
CA VAL A 73 19.37 -11.64 -8.33
C VAL A 73 18.59 -11.94 -9.59
N VAL A 74 19.29 -12.37 -10.64
CA VAL A 74 18.73 -12.63 -11.97
C VAL A 74 19.14 -14.03 -12.42
N GLN A 75 18.23 -14.77 -13.05
CA GLN A 75 18.59 -15.98 -13.79
C GLN A 75 19.26 -15.60 -15.11
N ASP A 76 20.51 -15.99 -15.29
CA ASP A 76 21.20 -15.85 -16.57
C ASP A 76 20.51 -16.73 -17.63
N PRO A 77 20.06 -16.15 -18.77
CA PRO A 77 19.36 -16.88 -19.81
C PRO A 77 20.23 -17.94 -20.48
N THR A 78 21.56 -17.77 -20.48
CA THR A 78 22.54 -18.62 -21.15
C THR A 78 22.91 -19.81 -20.28
N THR A 79 23.27 -19.55 -19.02
CA THR A 79 23.77 -20.58 -18.10
C THR A 79 22.67 -21.20 -17.25
N ARG A 80 21.47 -20.59 -17.21
CA ARG A 80 20.32 -20.94 -16.36
C ARG A 80 20.64 -20.89 -14.85
N ARG A 81 21.80 -20.34 -14.49
CA ARG A 81 22.26 -20.10 -13.11
C ARG A 81 21.77 -18.75 -12.62
N TYR A 82 21.68 -18.59 -11.31
CA TYR A 82 21.34 -17.31 -10.71
C TYR A 82 22.61 -16.53 -10.39
N VAL A 83 22.61 -15.25 -10.74
CA VAL A 83 23.75 -14.36 -10.57
C VAL A 83 23.34 -13.06 -9.90
N ILE A 84 24.29 -12.42 -9.21
CA ILE A 84 24.14 -11.08 -8.65
C ILE A 84 24.81 -10.09 -9.61
N PRO A 85 24.05 -9.30 -10.40
CA PRO A 85 24.64 -8.45 -11.44
C PRO A 85 25.59 -7.39 -10.89
N THR A 86 25.29 -6.86 -9.71
CA THR A 86 26.10 -5.83 -9.04
C THR A 86 27.44 -6.33 -8.51
N HIS A 87 27.65 -7.65 -8.50
CA HIS A 87 28.86 -8.30 -7.98
C HIS A 87 29.54 -9.11 -9.09
N HIS A 88 29.75 -8.51 -10.27
CA HIS A 88 30.42 -9.16 -11.41
C HIS A 88 29.75 -10.48 -11.84
N ASN A 89 28.42 -10.55 -11.80
CA ASN A 89 27.65 -11.76 -12.07
C ASN A 89 28.07 -12.94 -11.17
N TYR A 90 28.41 -12.67 -9.90
CA TYR A 90 28.73 -13.71 -8.93
C TYR A 90 27.59 -14.71 -8.83
N GLU A 91 27.92 -15.98 -8.99
CA GLU A 91 26.95 -17.07 -8.94
C GLU A 91 26.39 -17.22 -7.53
N ALA A 92 25.07 -17.20 -7.42
CA ALA A 92 24.34 -17.27 -6.16
C ALA A 92 23.37 -18.45 -6.17
N ASP A 93 23.30 -19.19 -5.07
CA ASP A 93 22.23 -20.16 -4.85
C ASP A 93 20.94 -19.44 -4.41
N ALA A 94 20.27 -18.86 -5.41
CA ALA A 94 19.04 -18.08 -5.20
C ALA A 94 17.78 -18.78 -5.71
N LYS A 95 17.90 -19.97 -6.31
CA LYS A 95 16.76 -20.71 -6.86
C LYS A 95 15.69 -20.95 -5.81
N ASP A 96 16.08 -21.55 -4.69
CA ASP A 96 15.15 -21.91 -3.62
C ASP A 96 14.59 -20.67 -2.91
N ARG A 97 15.40 -19.61 -2.79
CA ARG A 97 14.98 -18.35 -2.18
C ARG A 97 13.96 -17.63 -3.06
N LEU A 98 14.22 -17.49 -4.36
CA LEU A 98 13.29 -16.91 -5.33
C LEU A 98 11.99 -17.71 -5.35
N ALA A 99 12.06 -19.04 -5.44
CA ALA A 99 10.87 -19.89 -5.47
C ALA A 99 10.01 -19.73 -4.21
N LYS A 100 10.63 -19.73 -3.02
CA LYS A 100 9.92 -19.52 -1.75
C LYS A 100 9.28 -18.13 -1.67
N THR A 101 10.00 -17.08 -2.05
CA THR A 101 9.47 -15.71 -2.03
C THR A 101 8.34 -15.56 -3.04
N ALA A 102 8.51 -16.04 -4.28
CA ALA A 102 7.48 -16.01 -5.31
C ALA A 102 6.22 -16.77 -4.87
N ALA A 103 6.38 -17.98 -4.31
CA ALA A 103 5.26 -18.76 -3.79
C ALA A 103 4.52 -18.05 -2.65
N SER A 104 5.22 -17.29 -1.80
CA SER A 104 4.60 -16.54 -0.71
C SER A 104 3.74 -15.36 -1.18
N LEU A 105 4.05 -14.81 -2.35
CA LEU A 105 3.31 -13.70 -2.96
C LEU A 105 2.22 -14.20 -3.94
N ASN A 106 2.30 -15.46 -4.35
CA ASN A 106 1.30 -16.07 -5.21
C ASN A 106 -0.05 -16.17 -4.49
N GLY A 107 -1.10 -15.61 -5.11
CA GLY A 107 -2.45 -15.67 -4.58
C GLY A 107 -2.71 -14.84 -3.32
N ILE A 108 -1.78 -13.95 -2.93
CA ILE A 108 -2.01 -13.02 -1.82
C ILE A 108 -3.25 -12.16 -2.10
N LYS A 109 -4.22 -12.17 -1.19
CA LYS A 109 -5.52 -11.48 -1.35
C LYS A 109 -5.52 -10.15 -0.63
N ARG A 110 -6.23 -9.17 -1.20
CA ARG A 110 -6.50 -7.89 -0.53
C ARG A 110 -7.42 -8.13 0.67
N ALA A 111 -6.87 -8.10 1.88
CA ALA A 111 -7.64 -8.40 3.10
C ALA A 111 -8.44 -7.19 3.59
N TYR A 112 -7.79 -6.02 3.64
CA TYR A 112 -8.37 -4.80 4.17
C TYR A 112 -7.79 -3.59 3.43
N ARG A 113 -8.58 -2.53 3.33
CA ARG A 113 -8.13 -1.25 2.80
C ARG A 113 -8.49 -0.17 3.81
N GLU A 114 -7.48 0.53 4.29
CA GLU A 114 -7.71 1.66 5.19
C GLU A 114 -8.54 2.75 4.49
N PRO A 115 -9.64 3.22 5.11
CA PRO A 115 -10.36 4.39 4.62
C PRO A 115 -9.46 5.63 4.77
N ARG A 116 -9.05 6.20 3.63
CA ARG A 116 -8.31 7.47 3.60
C ARG A 116 -9.26 8.60 3.99
N ASN A 117 -8.90 9.36 5.02
CA ASN A 117 -9.48 10.68 5.27
C ASN A 117 -8.78 11.74 4.37
N ASN A 118 -9.03 13.02 4.63
CA ASN A 118 -8.49 14.12 3.83
C ASN A 118 -6.95 14.31 3.94
N LEU A 119 -6.22 13.47 4.67
CA LEU A 119 -4.77 13.62 4.92
C LEU A 119 -3.86 13.10 3.78
N GLY A 120 -4.40 12.69 2.63
CA GLY A 120 -3.60 12.24 1.47
C GLY A 120 -3.01 10.82 1.63
N THR A 121 -2.51 10.23 0.54
CA THR A 121 -2.03 8.82 0.54
C THR A 121 -0.72 8.62 1.31
N ASP A 122 0.22 9.55 1.17
CA ASP A 122 1.59 9.39 1.67
C ASP A 122 1.64 9.39 3.20
N SER A 123 0.79 10.18 3.86
CA SER A 123 0.69 10.21 5.32
C SER A 123 0.25 8.87 5.93
N TYR A 124 -0.57 8.09 5.21
CA TYR A 124 -0.97 6.76 5.65
C TYR A 124 0.10 5.72 5.40
N HIS A 125 0.82 5.81 4.28
CA HIS A 125 1.92 4.88 4.00
C HIS A 125 3.04 5.03 5.03
N GLU A 126 3.42 6.27 5.36
CA GLU A 126 4.37 6.56 6.44
C GLU A 126 3.86 6.01 7.78
N LYS A 127 2.61 6.33 8.15
CA LYS A 127 2.00 5.86 9.41
C LYS A 127 1.99 4.34 9.54
N TYR A 128 1.76 3.62 8.45
CA TYR A 128 1.70 2.15 8.44
C TYR A 128 3.04 1.48 8.14
N GLY A 129 4.12 2.24 7.93
CA GLY A 129 5.43 1.65 7.66
C GLY A 129 5.56 1.03 6.26
N VAL A 130 4.79 1.51 5.29
CA VAL A 130 4.75 1.02 3.90
C VAL A 130 5.14 2.10 2.89
N GLN A 131 5.83 3.15 3.34
CA GLN A 131 6.38 4.16 2.45
C GLN A 131 7.49 3.54 1.57
N ASP A 132 7.51 3.87 0.28
CA ASP A 132 8.47 3.31 -0.67
C ASP A 132 9.91 3.66 -0.27
N PRO A 133 10.78 2.64 -0.04
CA PRO A 133 12.16 2.87 0.34
C PRO A 133 13.07 3.31 -0.82
N THR A 134 12.63 3.31 -2.07
CA THR A 134 13.51 3.43 -3.26
C THR A 134 14.33 4.73 -3.32
N GLU A 135 13.72 5.83 -2.89
CA GLU A 135 14.32 7.18 -2.85
C GLU A 135 14.43 7.68 -1.39
N ALA A 136 14.45 6.76 -0.43
CA ALA A 136 14.49 7.11 0.98
C ALA A 136 15.83 7.75 1.39
N THR A 137 15.72 8.69 2.32
CA THR A 137 16.86 9.41 2.91
C THR A 137 16.93 9.14 4.41
N SER A 138 17.99 9.60 5.08
CA SER A 138 18.13 9.49 6.54
C SER A 138 17.03 10.19 7.33
N PHE A 139 16.28 11.11 6.71
CA PHE A 139 15.16 11.82 7.31
C PHE A 139 13.79 11.19 7.00
N SER A 140 13.75 10.17 6.14
CA SER A 140 12.51 9.52 5.75
C SER A 140 12.03 8.59 6.86
N GLU A 141 10.76 8.74 7.24
CA GLU A 141 10.11 7.90 8.25
C GLU A 141 9.12 6.93 7.59
N GLY A 142 8.64 5.95 8.36
CA GLY A 142 7.57 5.05 7.90
C GLY A 142 7.91 4.17 6.69
N LEU A 143 9.20 3.89 6.47
CA LEU A 143 9.67 3.12 5.32
C LEU A 143 9.31 1.64 5.43
N GLY A 144 8.81 1.09 4.33
CA GLY A 144 8.62 -0.35 4.13
C GLY A 144 9.82 -1.00 3.45
N ASN A 145 9.70 -2.31 3.22
CA ASN A 145 10.65 -3.06 2.40
C ASN A 145 9.98 -3.41 1.08
N ARG A 146 10.60 -3.04 -0.03
CA ARG A 146 10.06 -3.33 -1.36
C ARG A 146 10.62 -4.65 -1.88
N VAL A 147 9.74 -5.50 -2.37
CA VAL A 147 10.07 -6.77 -3.02
C VAL A 147 9.44 -6.76 -4.41
N THR A 148 10.29 -6.90 -5.42
CA THR A 148 9.89 -6.94 -6.82
C THR A 148 10.31 -8.26 -7.45
N ILE A 149 9.39 -8.92 -8.14
CA ILE A 149 9.65 -10.12 -8.93
C ILE A 149 9.40 -9.78 -10.40
N ARG A 150 10.37 -10.13 -11.24
CA ARG A 150 10.31 -9.92 -12.69
C ARG A 150 10.42 -11.22 -13.46
N ASP A 151 9.89 -11.21 -14.68
CA ASP A 151 10.06 -12.27 -15.66
C ASP A 151 11.46 -12.25 -16.31
N GLY A 152 11.69 -13.14 -17.27
CA GLY A 152 12.96 -13.23 -17.99
C GLY A 152 13.22 -12.08 -18.96
N GLU A 153 12.20 -11.28 -19.28
CA GLU A 153 12.29 -10.09 -20.12
C GLU A 153 12.50 -8.82 -19.28
N GLY A 154 12.38 -8.92 -17.96
CA GLY A 154 12.49 -7.81 -17.03
C GLY A 154 11.17 -7.10 -16.75
N THR A 155 10.03 -7.68 -17.14
CA THR A 155 8.70 -7.15 -16.82
C THR A 155 8.38 -7.43 -15.36
N ALA A 156 7.91 -6.42 -14.63
CA ALA A 156 7.48 -6.58 -13.25
C ALA A 156 6.16 -7.36 -13.18
N LEU A 157 6.21 -8.55 -12.58
CA LEU A 157 5.06 -9.41 -12.34
C LEU A 157 4.43 -9.12 -10.98
N VAL A 158 5.30 -8.86 -9.99
CA VAL A 158 4.92 -8.55 -8.61
C VAL A 158 5.79 -7.40 -8.13
N ASP A 159 5.16 -6.46 -7.45
CA ASP A 159 5.82 -5.31 -6.81
C ASP A 159 5.05 -4.97 -5.54
N TYR A 160 5.63 -5.36 -4.41
CA TYR A 160 4.96 -5.38 -3.11
C TYR A 160 5.81 -4.68 -2.06
N ILE A 161 5.15 -3.91 -1.18
CA ILE A 161 5.74 -3.22 -0.03
C ILE A 161 4.92 -3.59 1.21
#